data_AF-A0A7R9JM60-F1
#
_entry.id   AF-A0A7R9JM60-F1
#
_cell.length_a   1.000
_cell.length_b   1.000
_cell.length_c   1.000
_cell.angle_alpha   90.00
_cell.angle_beta   90.00
_cell.angle_gamma   90.00
#
_symmetry.space_group_name_H-M   'P 1'
#
loop_
_entity.id
_entity.type
_entity.pdbx_description
1 polymer ?
#
loop_
_entity_poly.entity_id
_entity_poly.type
_entity_poly.pdbx_seq_one_letter_code
_entity_poly.pdbx_strand_id
1 'polypeptide(L)' 'MLINQWEGVEYIDCTASNITCPKNGLVVVETLNFSFENLNMDLLSLAGLIIG' A
#
# COMPACT_ATOMS: atom_id res chain seq x y z
N MET A 1 -5.87 4.01 -4.79
CA MET A 1 -4.92 2.91 -5.03
C MET A 1 -3.51 3.35 -4.62
N LEU A 2 -3.14 3.10 -3.37
CA LEU A 2 -1.81 3.42 -2.84
C LEU A 2 -0.84 2.24 -2.96
N ILE A 3 -1.35 1.00 -2.94
CA ILE A 3 -0.56 -0.23 -3.08
C ILE A 3 0.22 -0.26 -4.41
N ASN A 4 -0.43 0.10 -5.52
CA ASN A 4 0.20 0.15 -6.85
C ASN A 4 1.28 1.24 -7.00
N GLN A 5 1.37 2.19 -6.06
CA GLN A 5 2.43 3.22 -6.08
C GLN A 5 3.73 2.73 -5.45
N TRP A 6 3.67 1.65 -4.68
CA TRP A 6 4.81 1.05 -3.99
C TRP A 6 5.32 -0.22 -4.67
N GLU A 7 4.69 -0.64 -5.78
CA GLU A 7 5.12 -1.79 -6.56
C GLU A 7 6.51 -1.52 -7.19
N GLY A 8 7.49 -2.34 -6.85
CA GLY A 8 8.87 -2.21 -7.36
C GLY A 8 9.72 -1.12 -6.68
N VAL A 9 9.22 -0.46 -5.64
CA VAL A 9 10.01 0.55 -4.89
C VAL A 9 10.92 -0.15 -3.88
N GLU A 10 12.18 -0.39 -4.29
CA GLU A 10 13.20 -1.04 -3.46
C GLU A 10 13.89 -0.09 -2.47
N TYR A 11 13.89 1.22 -2.76
CA TYR A 11 14.56 2.24 -1.96
C TYR A 11 13.73 3.53 -1.91
N ILE A 12 13.57 4.08 -0.71
CA ILE A 12 12.92 5.37 -0.46
C ILE A 12 13.99 6.32 0.10
N ASP A 13 14.21 7.45 -0.58
CA ASP A 13 15.15 8.47 -0.12
C ASP A 13 14.44 9.42 0.86
N CYS A 14 14.96 9.51 2.08
CA CYS A 14 14.31 10.17 3.21
C CYS A 14 14.96 11.53 3.43
N THR A 15 14.32 12.60 2.95
CA THR A 15 14.82 13.98 3.09
C THR A 15 14.65 14.56 4.50
N ALA A 16 13.90 13.90 5.39
CA ALA A 16 13.63 14.38 6.75
C ALA A 16 14.37 13.52 7.80
N SER A 17 15.37 14.11 8.47
CA SER A 17 16.27 13.43 9.42
C SER A 17 15.66 13.08 10.78
N ASN A 18 14.37 13.37 11.01
CA ASN A 18 13.71 13.29 12.33
C ASN A 18 12.40 12.49 12.34
N ILE A 19 12.12 11.71 11.30
CA ILE A 19 10.96 10.82 11.25
C ILE A 19 11.40 9.38 10.99
N THR A 20 10.64 8.42 11.53
CA THR A 20 10.83 6.99 11.23
C THR A 20 10.54 6.78 9.75
N CYS A 21 11.58 6.63 8.94
CA CYS A 21 11.42 6.50 7.51
C CYS A 21 11.36 5.02 7.09
N PRO A 22 10.34 4.63 6.30
CA PRO A 22 10.26 3.29 5.74
C PRO A 22 11.36 3.09 4.68
N LYS A 23 12.05 1.95 4.74
CA LYS A 23 13.21 1.65 3.87
C LYS A 23 12.80 1.36 2.41
N ASN A 24 11.62 0.82 2.20
CA ASN A 24 11.09 0.42 0.89
C ASN A 24 9.56 0.46 0.88
N GLY A 25 8.95 0.31 -0.29
CA GLY A 25 7.50 0.37 -0.46
C GLY A 25 6.75 -0.74 0.28
N LEU A 26 7.37 -1.90 0.48
CA LEU A 26 6.76 -3.03 1.19
C LEU A 26 6.50 -2.68 2.67
N VAL A 27 7.47 -2.04 3.33
CA VAL A 27 7.33 -1.60 4.72
C VAL A 27 6.20 -0.56 4.86
N VAL A 28 5.98 0.29 3.84
CA VAL A 28 4.85 1.23 3.84
C VAL A 28 3.51 0.51 3.74
N VAL A 29 3.41 -0.47 2.85
CA VAL A 29 2.21 -1.29 2.66
C VAL A 29 1.88 -2.10 3.93
N GLU A 30 2.88 -2.70 4.57
CA GLU A 30 2.75 -3.42 5.84
C GLU A 30 2.35 -2.50 7.00
N THR A 31 2.99 -1.34 7.16
CA THR A 31 2.68 -0.38 8.23
C THR A 31 1.29 0.22 8.11
N LEU A 32 0.78 0.40 6.89
CA LEU A 32 -0.57 0.87 6.63
C LEU A 32 -1.63 -0.25 6.72
N ASN A 33 -1.27 -1.46 7.17
CA ASN A 33 -2.15 -2.63 7.22
C ASN A 33 -2.82 -2.97 5.89
N PHE A 34 -2.21 -2.58 4.77
CA PHE A 34 -2.65 -3.01 3.46
C PHE A 34 -2.19 -4.45 3.25
N SER A 35 -2.99 -5.41 3.73
CA SER A 35 -2.81 -6.83 3.38
C SER A 35 -3.33 -7.08 1.97
N PHE A 36 -2.54 -7.76 1.14
CA PHE A 36 -3.00 -8.27 -0.16
C PHE A 36 -4.23 -9.19 -0.04
N GLU A 37 -4.45 -9.82 1.12
CA GLU A 37 -5.68 -10.60 1.37
C GLU A 37 -6.93 -9.71 1.40
N ASN A 38 -6.81 -8.49 1.93
CA ASN A 38 -7.92 -7.53 1.99
C ASN A 38 -8.17 -6.84 0.63
N LEU A 39 -7.14 -6.75 -0.23
CA LEU A 39 -7.28 -6.22 -1.58
C LEU A 39 -8.34 -6.99 -2.38
N ASN A 40 -8.39 -8.31 -2.24
CA ASN A 40 -9.36 -9.14 -2.94
C ASN A 40 -10.79 -8.88 -2.46
N MET A 41 -10.99 -8.70 -1.15
CA MET A 41 -12.30 -8.37 -0.58
C MET A 41 -12.74 -6.96 -0.93
N ASP A 42 -11.84 -5.99 -0.92
CA ASP A 42 -12.11 -4.62 -1.33
C ASP A 42 -12.47 -4.56 -2.82
N LEU A 43 -11.75 -5.31 -3.67
CA LEU A 43 -12.03 -5.40 -5.11
C LEU A 43 -13.38 -6.09 -5.40
N LEU A 44 -13.69 -7.17 -4.68
CA LEU A 44 -14.97 -7.87 -4.78
C LEU A 44 -16.14 -6.98 -4.33
N SER A 45 -15.98 -6.24 -3.23
CA SER A 45 -17.01 -5.32 -2.73
C SER A 45 -17.25 -4.15 -3.69
N LEU A 46 -16.17 -3.60 -4.27
CA LEU A 46 -16.26 -2.55 -5.28
C LEU A 46 -16.97 -3.05 -6.54
N ALA A 47 -16.65 -4.26 -7.01
CA ALA A 47 -17.34 -4.86 -8.14
C ALA A 47 -18.84 -5.07 -7.83
N GLY A 48 -19.17 -5.50 -6.61
CA GLY A 48 -20.55 -5.62 -6.13
C GLY A 48 -21.31 -4.28 -6.16
N LEU A 49 -20.66 -3.20 -5.73
CA LEU A 49 -21.22 -1.83 -5.74
C LEU A 49 -21.39 -1.23 -7.14
N ILE A 50 -20.61 -1.68 -8.12
CA ILE A 50 -20.71 -1.20 -9.51
C ILE A 50 -21.81 -1.94 -10.28
N ILE A 51 -22.02 -3.23 -9.97
CA ILE A 51 -22.96 -4.10 -10.67
C ILE A 51 -24.36 -4.08 -10.03
N GLY A 52 -24.45 -3.93 -8.71
CA GLY A 52 -25.71 -3.81 -7.97
C GLY A 52 -26.26 -2.38 -7.97
#